data_AF-A0A1I8ATF8-F1
#
_entry.id   AF-A0A1I8ATF8-F1
#
_cell.length_a   1.000
_cell.length_b   1.000
_cell.length_c   1.000
_cell.angle_alpha   90.00
_cell.angle_beta   90.00
_cell.angle_gamma   90.00
#
_symmetry.space_group_name_H-M   'P 1'
#
loop_
_entity.id
_entity.type
_entity.pdbx_description
1 polymer ?
#
loop_
_entity_poly.entity_id
_entity_poly.type
_entity_poly.pdbx_seq_one_letter_code
_entity_poly.pdbx_strand_id
1 'polypeptide(L)'
;MLYCSLLLFTVIACVEAKPAHHEENPIYSVFYHSYSKPLVLSLSKAEEDLLRKAAPPKAKTSNLMNLALLSKDKYPKMYEKVMEYKIERQERKDLEASRPEKVRKFIDDRTIFFLQKDVKKAFPAELQKAAIELSKMDDEEKKALLEYYPNLKIVTESVHFKAISKNNKKASQEVKKLIDEFSTYKIKDNLIVKD
;
A
#
# COMPACT_ATOMS: atom_id res chain seq x y z
N MET A 1 36.19 -26.43 27.12
CA MET A 1 35.21 -25.61 27.90
C MET A 1 35.20 -24.22 27.29
N LEU A 2 34.30 -24.00 26.33
CA LEU A 2 33.11 -23.15 26.46
C LEU A 2 33.44 -21.73 26.91
N TYR A 3 33.55 -20.81 25.95
CA TYR A 3 33.20 -19.40 26.18
C TYR A 3 32.00 -19.08 25.31
N CYS A 4 30.87 -18.93 26.00
CA CYS A 4 29.55 -18.65 25.46
C CYS A 4 29.52 -17.37 24.64
N SER A 5 29.12 -17.51 23.38
CA SER A 5 28.66 -16.43 22.52
C SER A 5 27.35 -15.86 23.09
N LEU A 6 27.41 -14.72 23.77
CA LEU A 6 26.21 -13.92 24.05
C LEU A 6 25.80 -13.18 22.78
N LEU A 7 25.00 -13.85 21.95
CA LEU A 7 24.14 -13.19 20.98
C LEU A 7 23.04 -12.47 21.76
N LEU A 8 23.22 -11.16 21.97
CA LEU A 8 22.12 -10.27 22.32
C LEU A 8 21.13 -10.28 21.14
N PHE A 9 20.10 -11.14 21.24
CA PHE A 9 18.86 -10.94 20.52
C PHE A 9 18.19 -9.68 21.11
N THR A 10 18.50 -8.52 20.57
CA THR A 10 17.57 -7.39 20.63
C THR A 10 16.32 -7.81 19.88
N VAL A 11 15.35 -8.34 20.61
CA VAL A 11 13.95 -8.37 20.18
C VAL A 11 13.54 -6.90 20.08
N ILE A 12 13.78 -6.31 18.91
CA ILE A 12 13.09 -5.09 18.52
C ILE A 12 11.65 -5.53 18.40
N ALA A 13 10.87 -5.31 19.46
CA ALA A 13 9.42 -5.25 19.34
C ALA A 13 9.15 -4.11 18.36
N CYS A 14 9.09 -4.44 17.07
CA CYS A 14 8.50 -3.59 16.07
C CYS A 14 7.07 -3.38 16.53
N VAL A 15 6.82 -2.27 17.22
CA VAL A 15 5.48 -1.70 17.31
C VAL A 15 5.16 -1.29 15.88
N GLU A 16 4.69 -2.27 15.09
CA GLU A 16 4.21 -2.05 13.74
C GLU A 16 3.14 -0.98 13.86
N ALA A 17 3.36 0.14 13.18
CA ALA A 17 2.42 1.25 13.17
C ALA A 17 1.08 0.71 12.67
N LYS A 18 0.09 0.55 13.56
CA LYS A 18 -1.25 0.12 13.18
C LYS A 18 -1.82 1.18 12.24
N PRO A 19 -2.05 0.86 10.96
CA PRO A 19 -2.60 1.83 10.01
C PRO A 19 -4.01 2.26 10.43
N ALA A 20 -4.41 3.45 9.97
CA ALA A 20 -5.60 4.20 10.39
C ALA A 20 -6.96 3.49 10.21
N HIS A 21 -6.99 2.23 9.75
CA HIS A 21 -8.19 1.44 9.44
C HIS A 21 -8.19 0.04 10.09
N HIS A 22 -7.35 -0.20 11.09
CA HIS A 22 -7.25 -1.50 11.78
C HIS A 22 -8.54 -1.93 12.49
N GLU A 23 -9.39 -0.97 12.86
CA GLU A 23 -10.70 -1.19 13.51
C GLU A 23 -11.86 -1.37 12.51
N GLU A 24 -11.57 -1.40 11.21
CA GLU A 24 -12.57 -1.49 10.15
C GLU A 24 -12.61 -2.89 9.51
N ASN A 25 -13.40 -3.04 8.43
CA ASN A 25 -13.47 -4.28 7.67
C ASN A 25 -12.05 -4.77 7.29
N PRO A 26 -11.65 -6.00 7.66
CA PRO A 26 -10.31 -6.54 7.43
C PRO A 26 -9.81 -6.42 6.00
N ILE A 27 -10.72 -6.39 5.00
CA ILE A 27 -10.32 -6.30 3.60
C ILE A 27 -9.44 -5.07 3.30
N TYR A 28 -9.58 -3.96 4.03
CA TYR A 28 -8.75 -2.77 3.83
C TYR A 28 -7.26 -3.00 4.16
N SER A 29 -6.92 -4.12 4.80
CA SER A 29 -5.56 -4.56 5.07
C SER A 29 -4.93 -5.46 4.01
N VAL A 30 -5.64 -5.74 2.91
CA VAL A 30 -5.19 -6.68 1.86
C VAL A 30 -3.85 -6.28 1.22
N PHE A 31 -3.62 -4.96 1.07
CA PHE A 31 -2.38 -4.41 0.51
C PHE A 31 -1.40 -3.99 1.60
N TYR A 32 -1.49 -4.55 2.81
CA TYR A 32 -0.46 -4.38 3.81
C TYR A 32 0.71 -5.30 3.49
N HIS A 33 1.88 -4.68 3.33
CA HIS A 33 3.10 -5.37 2.98
C HIS A 33 3.91 -5.76 4.23
N SER A 34 4.86 -6.66 4.07
CA SER A 34 5.72 -7.15 5.15
C SER A 34 6.78 -6.18 5.69
N TYR A 35 6.94 -4.97 5.13
CA TYR A 35 7.84 -3.98 5.74
C TYR A 35 7.28 -3.44 7.06
N SER A 36 8.18 -3.28 8.04
CA SER A 36 7.89 -2.82 9.40
C SER A 36 7.29 -1.41 9.50
N LYS A 37 7.42 -0.58 8.45
CA LYS A 37 6.82 0.75 8.35
C LYS A 37 6.20 0.97 6.97
N PRO A 38 4.95 1.45 6.86
CA PRO A 38 4.40 1.86 5.57
C PRO A 38 5.14 3.10 5.03
N LEU A 39 5.36 3.16 3.72
CA LEU A 39 5.95 4.35 3.09
C LEU A 39 4.87 5.42 2.92
N VAL A 40 4.85 6.41 3.81
CA VAL A 40 3.82 7.46 3.81
C VAL A 40 4.49 8.83 3.67
N LEU A 41 4.00 9.64 2.73
CA LEU A 41 4.38 11.05 2.66
C LEU A 41 3.72 11.80 3.83
N SER A 42 4.50 12.12 4.86
CA SER A 42 4.00 12.73 6.11
C SER A 42 3.78 14.24 5.99
N LEU A 43 2.72 14.63 5.27
CA LEU A 43 2.22 16.00 5.23
C LEU A 43 0.92 16.11 6.05
N SER A 44 0.87 17.09 6.95
CA SER A 44 -0.37 17.45 7.64
C SER A 44 -1.39 18.04 6.67
N LYS A 45 -2.68 17.99 7.03
CA LYS A 45 -3.76 18.61 6.24
C LYS A 45 -3.47 20.09 5.92
N ALA A 46 -2.93 20.82 6.89
CA ALA A 46 -2.55 22.22 6.75
C ALA A 46 -1.40 22.40 5.75
N GLU A 47 -0.37 21.56 5.81
CA GLU A 47 0.74 21.55 4.86
C GLU A 47 0.26 21.25 3.42
N GLU A 48 -0.60 20.25 3.26
CA GLU A 48 -1.21 19.96 1.95
C GLU A 48 -1.97 21.17 1.39
N ASP A 49 -2.76 21.84 2.22
CA ASP A 49 -3.58 22.97 1.79
C ASP A 49 -2.70 24.19 1.45
N LEU A 50 -1.58 24.38 2.16
CA LEU A 50 -0.58 25.40 1.83
C LEU A 50 0.09 25.12 0.47
N LEU A 51 0.49 23.88 0.20
CA LEU A 51 1.05 23.49 -1.10
C LEU A 51 0.05 23.70 -2.24
N ARG A 52 -1.23 23.37 -2.02
CA ARG A 52 -2.29 23.59 -3.01
C ARG A 52 -2.56 25.07 -3.26
N LYS A 53 -2.50 25.91 -2.22
CA LYS A 53 -2.67 27.36 -2.35
C LYS A 53 -1.48 28.07 -3.00
N ALA A 54 -0.27 27.56 -2.80
CA ALA A 54 0.92 28.12 -3.43
C ALA A 54 1.15 27.63 -4.87
N ALA A 55 0.41 26.62 -5.32
CA ALA A 55 0.39 26.20 -6.70
C ALA A 55 0.10 27.41 -7.60
N PRO A 56 0.94 27.71 -8.61
CA PRO A 56 0.62 28.77 -9.55
C PRO A 56 -0.72 28.46 -10.25
N PRO A 57 -1.53 29.47 -10.60
CA PRO A 57 -2.86 29.26 -11.20
C PRO A 57 -2.87 28.39 -12.46
N LYS A 58 -1.72 28.27 -13.14
CA LYS A 58 -1.50 27.46 -14.35
C LYS A 58 -0.87 26.09 -14.06
N ALA A 59 -0.69 25.70 -12.80
CA ALA A 59 -0.15 24.39 -12.44
C ALA A 59 -1.08 23.29 -12.94
N LYS A 60 -0.59 22.48 -13.91
CA LYS A 60 -1.36 21.37 -14.49
C LYS A 60 -1.40 20.12 -13.60
N THR A 61 -1.06 20.23 -12.31
CA THR A 61 -0.88 19.07 -11.44
C THR A 61 -1.46 19.30 -10.05
N SER A 62 -2.24 18.32 -9.59
CA SER A 62 -2.77 18.23 -8.22
C SER A 62 -1.91 17.36 -7.31
N ASN A 63 -0.78 16.86 -7.83
CA ASN A 63 0.15 15.97 -7.14
C ASN A 63 0.99 16.76 -6.11
N LEU A 64 0.89 16.39 -4.84
CA LEU A 64 1.55 17.07 -3.73
C LEU A 64 3.08 17.13 -3.88
N MET A 65 3.71 16.09 -4.44
CA MET A 65 5.16 16.10 -4.67
C MET A 65 5.56 17.18 -5.68
N ASN A 66 4.83 17.28 -6.80
CA ASN A 66 5.10 18.31 -7.80
C ASN A 66 4.83 19.72 -7.26
N LEU A 67 3.78 19.88 -6.44
CA LEU A 67 3.47 21.16 -5.80
C LEU A 67 4.56 21.60 -4.82
N ALA A 68 5.13 20.66 -4.06
CA ALA A 68 6.26 20.93 -3.17
C ALA A 68 7.53 21.33 -3.93
N LEU A 69 7.83 20.67 -5.06
CA LEU A 69 8.95 21.07 -5.94
C LEU A 69 8.80 22.51 -6.43
N LEU A 70 7.60 22.90 -6.86
CA LEU A 70 7.31 24.25 -7.36
C LEU A 70 7.32 25.33 -6.26
N SER A 71 7.13 24.92 -5.00
CA SER A 71 7.03 25.82 -3.86
C SER A 71 8.25 25.76 -2.94
N LYS A 72 9.37 25.19 -3.39
CA LYS A 72 10.56 24.91 -2.56
C LYS A 72 11.08 26.15 -1.81
N ASP A 73 11.11 27.30 -2.49
CA ASP A 73 11.65 28.54 -1.92
C ASP A 73 10.71 29.14 -0.86
N LYS A 74 9.40 28.88 -1.00
CA LYS A 74 8.37 29.36 -0.08
C LYS A 74 8.19 28.42 1.13
N TYR A 75 8.40 27.12 0.92
CA TYR A 75 8.13 26.08 1.91
C TYR A 75 9.23 25.00 1.94
N PRO A 76 10.46 25.34 2.35
CA PRO A 76 11.61 24.43 2.30
C PRO A 76 11.39 23.15 3.12
N LYS A 77 10.77 23.25 4.30
CA LYS A 77 10.47 22.08 5.14
C LYS A 77 9.51 21.07 4.49
N MET A 78 8.52 21.55 3.73
CA MET A 78 7.61 20.65 3.00
C MET A 78 8.29 20.02 1.79
N TYR A 79 9.21 20.74 1.16
CA TYR A 79 10.07 20.21 0.12
C TYR A 79 11.00 19.12 0.66
N GLU A 80 11.65 19.34 1.81
CA GLU A 80 12.51 18.35 2.48
C GLU A 80 11.76 17.03 2.74
N LYS A 81 10.57 17.08 3.36
CA LYS A 81 9.72 15.90 3.58
C LYS A 81 9.40 15.13 2.30
N VAL A 82 9.16 15.85 1.20
CA VAL A 82 8.89 15.24 -0.11
C VAL A 82 10.16 14.60 -0.69
N MET A 83 11.33 15.19 -0.45
CA MET A 83 12.61 14.62 -0.88
C MET A 83 12.99 13.40 -0.06
N GLU A 84 12.80 13.43 1.26
CA GLU A 84 12.95 12.26 2.15
C GLU A 84 12.08 11.10 1.66
N TYR A 85 10.79 11.35 1.43
CA TYR A 85 9.88 10.34 0.87
C TYR A 85 10.37 9.79 -0.48
N LYS A 86 10.93 10.63 -1.37
CA LYS A 86 11.47 10.18 -2.65
C LYS A 86 12.70 9.29 -2.50
N ILE A 87 13.59 9.63 -1.57
CA ILE A 87 14.78 8.84 -1.26
C ILE A 87 14.36 7.47 -0.73
N GLU A 88 13.52 7.44 0.30
CA GLU A 88 13.01 6.18 0.86
C GLU A 88 12.26 5.35 -0.19
N ARG A 89 11.50 5.99 -1.09
CA ARG A 89 10.84 5.29 -2.20
C ARG A 89 11.85 4.66 -3.16
N GLN A 90 12.93 5.37 -3.48
CA GLN A 90 13.96 4.86 -4.38
C GLN A 90 14.69 3.68 -3.74
N GLU A 91 15.06 3.79 -2.46
CA GLU A 91 15.68 2.70 -1.71
C GLU A 91 14.81 1.43 -1.72
N ARG A 92 13.49 1.57 -1.56
CA ARG A 92 12.56 0.42 -1.70
C ARG A 92 12.55 -0.17 -3.10
N LYS A 93 12.51 0.67 -4.14
CA LYS A 93 12.57 0.19 -5.53
C LYS A 93 13.86 -0.57 -5.80
N ASP A 94 14.98 -0.12 -5.24
CA ASP A 94 16.27 -0.77 -5.38
C ASP A 94 16.29 -2.12 -4.65
N LEU A 95 15.70 -2.21 -3.45
CA LEU A 95 15.50 -3.47 -2.73
C LEU A 95 14.57 -4.44 -3.46
N GLU A 96 13.61 -3.92 -4.23
CA GLU A 96 12.66 -4.70 -5.01
C GLU A 96 13.19 -5.05 -6.41
N ALA A 97 14.37 -4.56 -6.82
CA ALA A 97 14.87 -4.64 -8.19
C ALA A 97 15.02 -6.08 -8.73
N SER A 98 15.30 -7.05 -7.85
CA SER A 98 15.42 -8.47 -8.21
C SER A 98 14.07 -9.14 -8.49
N ARG A 99 12.94 -8.49 -8.17
CA ARG A 99 11.61 -9.04 -8.38
C ARG A 99 11.20 -8.96 -9.87
N PRO A 100 10.32 -9.87 -10.33
CA PRO A 100 9.75 -9.80 -11.67
C PRO A 100 9.10 -8.44 -11.95
N GLU A 101 9.15 -7.97 -13.20
CA GLU A 101 8.67 -6.64 -13.58
C GLU A 101 7.20 -6.39 -13.21
N LYS A 102 6.32 -7.38 -13.45
CA LYS A 102 4.90 -7.24 -13.10
C LYS A 102 4.69 -7.11 -11.59
N VAL A 103 5.50 -7.79 -10.79
CA VAL A 103 5.46 -7.72 -9.32
C VAL A 103 5.89 -6.34 -8.85
N ARG A 104 7.02 -5.83 -9.36
CA ARG A 104 7.49 -4.46 -9.06
C ARG A 104 6.46 -3.41 -9.40
N LYS A 105 5.87 -3.51 -10.61
CA LYS A 105 4.81 -2.59 -11.05
C LYS A 105 3.59 -2.63 -10.14
N PHE A 106 3.14 -3.83 -9.78
CA PHE A 106 2.00 -4.02 -8.87
C PHE A 106 2.23 -3.34 -7.52
N ILE A 107 3.44 -3.48 -6.97
CA ILE A 107 3.84 -2.85 -5.70
C ILE A 107 3.88 -1.34 -5.82
N ASP A 108 4.49 -0.82 -6.88
CA ASP A 108 4.63 0.61 -7.14
C ASP A 108 3.28 1.32 -7.25
N ASP A 109 2.32 0.72 -7.96
CA ASP A 109 0.99 1.28 -8.17
C ASP A 109 0.19 1.40 -6.85
N ARG A 110 0.39 0.45 -5.92
CA ARG A 110 -0.33 0.40 -4.63
C ARG A 110 0.38 1.11 -3.48
N THR A 111 1.68 1.31 -3.58
CA THR A 111 2.43 2.18 -2.66
C THR A 111 1.90 3.63 -2.74
N ILE A 112 1.48 4.07 -3.93
CA ILE A 112 0.88 5.40 -4.13
C ILE A 112 -0.58 5.44 -3.66
N PHE A 113 -1.30 4.33 -3.67
CA PHE A 113 -2.71 4.25 -3.33
C PHE A 113 -3.02 4.75 -1.90
N PHE A 114 -2.17 4.44 -0.92
CA PHE A 114 -2.35 4.88 0.46
C PHE A 114 -2.11 6.38 0.70
N LEU A 115 -1.63 7.11 -0.32
CA LEU A 115 -1.50 8.58 -0.28
C LEU A 115 -2.79 9.31 -0.69
N GLN A 116 -3.87 8.60 -0.95
CA GLN A 116 -5.14 9.19 -1.36
C GLN A 116 -5.96 9.67 -0.15
N LYS A 117 -6.55 10.85 -0.26
CA LYS A 117 -7.38 11.48 0.80
C LYS A 117 -8.61 10.66 1.19
N ASP A 118 -9.08 9.77 0.31
CA ASP A 118 -10.30 8.98 0.51
C ASP A 118 -10.08 7.52 0.06
N VAL A 119 -9.17 6.84 0.76
CA VAL A 119 -8.80 5.44 0.51
C VAL A 119 -10.04 4.56 0.41
N LYS A 120 -11.04 4.74 1.29
CA LYS A 120 -12.27 3.93 1.32
C LYS A 120 -13.06 4.01 0.03
N LYS A 121 -13.22 5.22 -0.51
CA LYS A 121 -13.95 5.44 -1.76
C LYS A 121 -13.20 4.87 -2.97
N ALA A 122 -11.87 4.93 -2.96
CA ALA A 122 -11.04 4.45 -4.06
C ALA A 122 -10.76 2.94 -3.99
N PHE A 123 -10.87 2.33 -2.82
CA PHE A 123 -10.49 0.94 -2.55
C PHE A 123 -11.21 -0.11 -3.42
N PRO A 124 -12.53 -0.04 -3.66
CA PRO A 124 -13.22 -0.98 -4.54
C PRO A 124 -12.62 -1.04 -5.96
N ALA A 125 -12.28 0.12 -6.52
CA ALA A 125 -11.66 0.19 -7.84
C ALA A 125 -10.22 -0.36 -7.83
N GLU A 126 -9.50 -0.18 -6.71
CA GLU A 126 -8.14 -0.72 -6.56
C GLU A 126 -8.14 -2.24 -6.40
N LEU A 127 -9.07 -2.80 -5.63
CA LEU A 127 -9.31 -4.25 -5.58
C LEU A 127 -9.59 -4.83 -6.96
N GLN A 128 -10.41 -4.13 -7.76
CA GLN A 128 -10.71 -4.58 -9.11
C GLN A 128 -9.46 -4.62 -10.01
N LYS A 129 -8.65 -3.56 -9.99
CA LYS A 129 -7.38 -3.53 -10.73
C LYS A 129 -6.44 -4.64 -10.28
N ALA A 130 -6.35 -4.86 -8.96
CA ALA A 130 -5.49 -5.90 -8.40
C ALA A 130 -5.88 -7.29 -8.92
N ALA A 131 -7.17 -7.63 -8.91
CA ALA A 131 -7.64 -8.90 -9.45
C ALA A 131 -7.29 -9.09 -10.94
N ILE A 132 -7.44 -8.04 -11.74
CA ILE A 132 -7.10 -8.05 -13.18
C ILE A 132 -5.60 -8.21 -13.38
N GLU A 133 -4.77 -7.52 -12.61
CA GLU A 133 -3.31 -7.62 -12.70
C GLU A 133 -2.80 -8.98 -12.25
N LEU A 134 -3.28 -9.51 -11.11
CA LEU A 134 -2.93 -10.85 -10.63
C LEU A 134 -3.30 -11.95 -11.63
N SER A 135 -4.42 -11.81 -12.35
CA SER A 135 -4.83 -12.80 -13.35
C SER A 135 -3.89 -12.91 -14.55
N LYS A 136 -3.02 -11.91 -14.75
CA LYS A 136 -2.02 -11.86 -15.83
C LYS A 136 -0.63 -12.29 -15.37
N MET A 137 -0.48 -12.62 -14.08
CA MET A 137 0.77 -13.09 -13.51
C MET A 137 0.87 -14.62 -13.63
N ASP A 138 2.08 -15.11 -13.85
CA ASP A 138 2.38 -16.53 -13.70
C ASP A 138 2.49 -16.92 -12.21
N ASP A 139 2.77 -18.19 -11.93
CA ASP A 139 2.76 -18.70 -10.56
C ASP A 139 3.98 -18.27 -9.74
N GLU A 140 5.13 -18.04 -10.37
CA GLU A 140 6.32 -17.49 -9.70
C GLU A 140 6.11 -16.02 -9.35
N GLU A 141 5.56 -15.24 -10.28
CA GLU A 141 5.17 -13.83 -10.08
C GLU A 141 4.14 -13.70 -8.95
N LYS A 142 3.09 -14.54 -8.95
CA LYS A 142 2.09 -14.56 -7.87
C LYS A 142 2.73 -14.92 -6.54
N LYS A 143 3.57 -15.96 -6.49
CA LYS A 143 4.24 -16.37 -5.25
C LYS A 143 5.06 -15.21 -4.67
N ALA A 144 5.91 -14.59 -5.48
CA ALA A 144 6.73 -13.45 -5.05
C ALA A 144 5.89 -12.27 -4.56
N LEU A 145 4.71 -12.04 -5.16
CA LEU A 145 3.79 -10.99 -4.75
C LEU A 145 3.06 -11.32 -3.44
N LEU A 146 2.61 -12.55 -3.25
CA LEU A 146 1.91 -12.99 -2.03
C LEU A 146 2.84 -13.06 -0.81
N GLU A 147 4.14 -13.30 -1.02
CA GLU A 147 5.15 -13.14 0.04
C GLU A 147 5.30 -11.67 0.48
N TYR A 148 5.10 -10.72 -0.46
CA TYR A 148 5.14 -9.29 -0.17
C TYR A 148 3.85 -8.82 0.52
N TYR A 149 2.69 -9.24 0.02
CA TYR A 149 1.35 -8.92 0.55
C TYR A 149 0.67 -10.17 1.12
N PRO A 150 1.00 -10.59 2.35
CA PRO A 150 0.46 -11.83 2.92
C PRO A 150 -1.06 -11.86 3.01
N ASN A 151 -1.71 -10.71 3.28
CA ASN A 151 -3.17 -10.61 3.32
C ASN A 151 -3.85 -10.71 1.96
N LEU A 152 -3.11 -10.53 0.86
CA LEU A 152 -3.64 -10.75 -0.47
C LEU A 152 -3.93 -12.24 -0.71
N LYS A 153 -3.17 -13.14 -0.05
CA LYS A 153 -3.32 -14.58 -0.21
C LYS A 153 -4.75 -15.04 0.09
N ILE A 154 -5.29 -14.66 1.26
CA ILE A 154 -6.64 -15.06 1.65
C ILE A 154 -7.71 -14.48 0.71
N VAL A 155 -7.49 -13.28 0.18
CA VAL A 155 -8.40 -12.66 -0.79
C VAL A 155 -8.37 -13.41 -2.12
N THR A 156 -7.22 -13.90 -2.56
CA THR A 156 -7.13 -14.68 -3.81
C THR A 156 -7.85 -16.03 -3.75
N GLU A 157 -8.18 -16.54 -2.56
CA GLU A 157 -8.92 -17.79 -2.39
C GLU A 157 -10.42 -17.61 -2.65
N SER A 158 -10.96 -16.40 -2.39
CA SER A 158 -12.37 -16.06 -2.57
C SER A 158 -12.85 -16.27 -4.01
N VAL A 159 -14.03 -16.86 -4.14
CA VAL A 159 -14.73 -17.04 -5.42
C VAL A 159 -15.08 -15.69 -6.06
N HIS A 160 -15.37 -14.67 -5.24
CA HIS A 160 -15.72 -13.33 -5.71
C HIS A 160 -14.49 -12.64 -6.30
N PHE A 161 -13.34 -12.73 -5.64
CA PHE A 161 -12.10 -12.14 -6.17
C PHE A 161 -11.71 -12.76 -7.53
N LYS A 162 -11.78 -14.09 -7.65
CA LYS A 162 -11.53 -14.80 -8.91
C LYS A 162 -12.53 -14.42 -10.01
N ALA A 163 -13.75 -14.03 -9.67
CA ALA A 163 -14.78 -13.64 -10.62
C ALA A 163 -14.57 -12.22 -11.17
N ILE A 164 -13.93 -11.32 -10.41
CA ILE A 164 -13.67 -9.93 -10.82
C ILE A 164 -12.93 -9.88 -12.16
N SER A 165 -11.83 -10.63 -12.30
CA SER A 165 -11.01 -10.63 -13.52
C SER A 165 -11.67 -11.37 -14.70
N LYS A 166 -12.61 -12.27 -14.42
CA LYS A 166 -13.32 -13.06 -15.43
C LYS A 166 -14.55 -12.36 -15.99
N ASN A 167 -15.18 -11.47 -15.23
CA ASN A 167 -16.46 -10.85 -15.62
C ASN A 167 -16.46 -9.34 -15.37
N ASN A 168 -15.86 -8.59 -16.30
CA ASN A 168 -15.74 -7.14 -16.19
C ASN A 168 -17.10 -6.41 -16.06
N LYS A 169 -18.19 -6.96 -16.63
CA LYS A 169 -19.54 -6.36 -16.52
C LYS A 169 -20.14 -6.43 -15.12
N LYS A 170 -19.74 -7.40 -14.30
CA LYS A 170 -20.23 -7.60 -12.93
C LYS A 170 -19.14 -7.36 -11.88
N ALA A 171 -17.97 -6.88 -12.27
CA ALA A 171 -16.83 -6.70 -11.38
C ALA A 171 -17.17 -5.88 -10.13
N SER A 172 -17.91 -4.77 -10.28
CA SER A 172 -18.32 -3.95 -9.12
C SER A 172 -19.24 -4.69 -8.14
N GLN A 173 -20.10 -5.58 -8.64
CA GLN A 173 -20.96 -6.40 -7.79
C GLN A 173 -20.14 -7.46 -7.04
N GLU A 174 -19.19 -8.10 -7.72
CA GLU A 174 -18.30 -9.08 -7.09
C GLU A 174 -17.36 -8.44 -6.07
N VAL A 175 -16.87 -7.22 -6.32
CA VAL A 175 -16.12 -6.44 -5.33
C VAL A 175 -16.97 -6.17 -4.09
N LYS A 176 -18.25 -5.79 -4.24
CA LYS A 176 -19.13 -5.57 -3.10
C LYS A 176 -19.32 -6.85 -2.26
N LYS A 177 -19.61 -7.98 -2.92
CA LYS A 177 -19.75 -9.27 -2.23
C LYS A 177 -18.46 -9.69 -1.51
N LEU A 178 -17.31 -9.41 -2.11
CA LEU A 178 -16.01 -9.66 -1.48
C LEU A 178 -15.81 -8.80 -0.23
N ILE A 179 -16.15 -7.51 -0.29
CA ILE A 179 -16.10 -6.64 0.90
C ILE A 179 -17.05 -7.16 1.98
N ASP A 180 -18.26 -7.55 1.61
CA ASP A 180 -19.25 -8.10 2.55
C ASP A 180 -18.77 -9.43 3.17
N GLU A 181 -18.18 -10.33 2.38
CA GLU A 181 -17.55 -11.58 2.85
C GLU A 181 -16.50 -11.32 3.94
N PHE A 182 -15.58 -10.39 3.67
CA PHE A 182 -14.47 -10.09 4.59
C PHE A 182 -14.90 -9.29 5.82
N SER A 183 -16.13 -8.76 5.86
CA SER A 183 -16.65 -8.05 7.03
C SER A 183 -16.80 -8.93 8.28
N THR A 184 -16.89 -10.26 8.10
CA THR A 184 -16.99 -11.23 9.20
C THR A 184 -15.63 -11.78 9.62
N TYR A 185 -14.54 -11.38 8.97
CA TYR A 185 -13.20 -11.86 9.27
C TYR A 185 -12.60 -11.00 10.40
N LYS A 186 -11.46 -11.42 10.93
CA LYS A 186 -10.74 -10.64 11.95
C LYS A 186 -9.32 -10.36 11.51
N ILE A 187 -8.71 -9.34 12.12
CA ILE A 187 -7.26 -9.12 12.02
C ILE A 187 -6.61 -9.66 13.30
N LYS A 188 -5.68 -10.60 13.14
CA LYS A 188 -4.82 -11.11 14.21
C LYS A 188 -3.38 -10.99 13.76
N ASP A 189 -2.55 -10.34 14.58
CA ASP A 189 -1.12 -10.13 14.27
C ASP A 189 -0.90 -9.53 12.87
N ASN A 190 -1.70 -8.53 12.51
CA ASN A 190 -1.73 -7.86 11.19
C ASN A 190 -2.12 -8.75 10.00
N LEU A 191 -2.54 -9.99 10.26
CA LEU A 191 -3.05 -10.92 9.26
C LEU A 191 -4.57 -11.02 9.30
N ILE A 192 -5.18 -11.05 8.12
CA ILE A 192 -6.60 -11.37 8.01
C ILE A 192 -6.77 -12.87 8.28
N VAL A 193 -7.60 -13.20 9.26
CA VAL A 193 -7.95 -14.56 9.62
C VAL A 193 -9.45 -14.77 9.47
N LYS A 194 -9.82 -15.93 8.95
CA LYS A 194 -11.20 -16.38 8.95
C LYS A 194 -11.53 -16.90 10.36
N ASP A 195 -12.63 -16.42 10.91
CA ASP A 195 -13.20 -16.94 12.17
C ASP A 195 -13.61 -18.42 12.02
#